data_AF-A0AAN7TF06-F1
#
_entry.id   AF-A0AAN7TF06-F1
#
_cell.length_a   1.000
_cell.length_b   1.000
_cell.length_c   1.000
_cell.angle_alpha   90.00
_cell.angle_beta   90.00
_cell.angle_gamma   90.00
#
_symmetry.space_group_name_H-M   'P 1'
#
loop_
_entity.id
_entity.type
_entity.pdbx_description
1 polymer ?
#
loop_
_entity_poly.entity_id
_entity_poly.type
_entity_poly.pdbx_seq_one_letter_code
_entity_poly.pdbx_strand_id
1 'polypeptide(L)'
;MRPPRAEDEQEGLLESRRSEDGGRLISAGDLESNTAKESGLTRSISVSRVRDIILTPQRRWFAVFQGKHLRRRSLLHRTVQSFIFLVLTTLLLILACGVFYPSYSSPPRHYLELRRQIQATPNVPGRGNTKNAKVFVAASLYDQQGELLSGHWGDSVTRLVDLLGPENVHVSVYEDNPDAKSKAVLDEFAASLTCNSTVVGEALDLSQLPHVITSDGTPKLSRIAFLAEVRNRALRPLDDLQTRFDKLLYLNDVVFDPVEAANLLFSTNKNEATGEADYLAACAMDFIKPLKFYDTFATRDREGFEMGVPFYPWFSGAGKAESRRGVLAQKDAISVKSCWSGMVAFDAQWFQLGKSHGDVEGYTAAKPVDPLRFRAENETFWEASECCLVHADLTHMAAAKLRHGESGIFLNPYIRVTYSKRVFKWLWLAKRVERLLTPVQALLDAMARMPGFNARRMDQPDEEVTNQVWHWDTNSTSAPLDGFIGSSANTTHGSFRSQPRIASPGAFCGVRHLSYINEHARDGEKRWGTEHIPAPVG
;
A
#
# COMPACT_ATOMS: atom_id res chain seq x y z
N MET A 1 20.78 15.50 6.77
CA MET A 1 19.38 15.69 6.33
C MET A 1 18.79 14.31 6.09
N ARG A 2 17.96 13.81 7.01
CA ARG A 2 17.17 12.58 6.79
C ARG A 2 16.06 12.92 5.77
N PRO A 3 15.74 12.04 4.82
CA PRO A 3 14.54 12.22 4.01
C PRO A 3 13.30 12.16 4.93
N PRO A 4 12.23 12.94 4.65
CA PRO A 4 10.97 12.83 5.38
C PRO A 4 10.40 11.41 5.26
N ARG A 5 9.87 10.89 6.36
CA ARG A 5 9.28 9.54 6.43
C ARG A 5 7.92 9.53 5.74
N ALA A 6 7.43 8.35 5.35
CA ALA A 6 6.13 8.16 4.72
C ALA A 6 4.96 8.75 5.54
N GLU A 7 5.16 8.92 6.86
CA GLU A 7 4.22 9.55 7.80
C GLU A 7 3.93 11.03 7.47
N ASP A 8 4.92 11.79 7.00
CA ASP A 8 4.74 13.20 6.57
C ASP A 8 4.02 13.32 5.21
N GLU A 9 4.03 12.24 4.40
CA GLU A 9 3.45 12.24 3.05
C GLU A 9 1.94 11.99 3.02
N GLN A 10 1.39 11.32 4.04
CA GLN A 10 -0.07 11.14 4.17
C GLN A 10 -0.80 12.49 4.30
N GLU A 11 -0.16 13.47 4.95
CA GLU A 11 -0.64 14.84 5.03
C GLU A 11 -0.50 15.60 3.72
N GLY A 12 0.62 15.40 3.02
CA GLY A 12 0.82 15.98 1.69
C GLY A 12 -0.22 15.50 0.66
N LEU A 13 -0.82 14.32 0.80
CA LEU A 13 -1.87 13.83 -0.10
C LEU A 13 -3.25 14.38 0.23
N LEU A 14 -3.58 14.50 1.52
CA LEU A 14 -4.81 15.16 1.96
C LEU A 14 -4.78 16.66 1.64
N GLU A 15 -3.61 17.32 1.75
CA GLU A 15 -3.42 18.72 1.36
C GLU A 15 -3.24 18.92 -0.16
N SER A 16 -2.60 18.00 -0.89
CA SER A 16 -2.51 18.03 -2.36
C SER A 16 -3.87 17.87 -3.02
N ARG A 17 -4.79 17.08 -2.44
CA ARG A 17 -6.20 17.01 -2.89
C ARG A 17 -6.91 18.36 -2.72
N ARG A 18 -6.55 19.19 -1.73
CA ARG A 18 -7.07 20.57 -1.57
C ARG A 18 -6.56 21.55 -2.63
N SER A 19 -5.37 21.32 -3.21
CA SER A 19 -4.71 22.29 -4.09
C SER A 19 -4.84 21.98 -5.59
N GLU A 20 -5.08 20.73 -6.00
CA GLU A 20 -5.06 20.37 -7.44
C GLU A 20 -6.39 20.62 -8.20
N ASP A 21 -7.52 20.87 -7.52
CA ASP A 21 -8.84 21.07 -8.18
C ASP A 21 -9.39 22.52 -8.17
N GLY A 22 -8.54 23.51 -7.90
CA GLY A 22 -8.86 24.94 -8.03
C GLY A 22 -8.81 25.50 -9.46
N GLY A 23 -8.93 24.67 -10.50
CA GLY A 23 -8.82 25.06 -11.90
C GLY A 23 -10.17 25.25 -12.58
N ARG A 24 -10.64 26.51 -12.69
CA ARG A 24 -11.84 26.91 -13.45
C ARG A 24 -11.87 26.31 -14.86
N LEU A 25 -12.90 25.52 -15.14
CA LEU A 25 -13.42 25.21 -16.48
C LEU A 25 -13.97 26.49 -17.12
N ILE A 26 -13.48 26.84 -18.31
CA ILE A 26 -14.22 27.68 -19.27
C ILE A 26 -14.79 26.73 -20.31
N SER A 27 -16.11 26.67 -20.32
CA SER A 27 -16.97 25.90 -21.23
C SER A 27 -16.99 26.52 -22.63
N ALA A 28 -16.97 25.68 -23.66
CA ALA A 28 -17.33 26.04 -25.03
C ALA A 28 -18.77 25.59 -25.26
N GLY A 29 -19.66 26.57 -25.46
CA GLY A 29 -21.04 26.37 -25.90
C GLY A 29 -21.22 26.77 -27.36
N ASP A 30 -21.86 25.87 -28.11
CA ASP A 30 -22.79 26.02 -29.22
C ASP A 30 -22.55 27.06 -30.32
N LEU A 31 -22.55 26.59 -31.58
CA LEU A 31 -23.53 27.03 -32.58
C LEU A 31 -23.64 26.04 -33.75
N GLU A 32 -24.86 25.60 -34.04
CA GLU A 32 -25.25 24.79 -35.19
C GLU A 32 -25.26 25.55 -36.53
N SER A 33 -25.05 24.77 -37.59
CA SER A 33 -25.61 24.86 -38.95
C SER A 33 -25.46 26.17 -39.75
N ASN A 34 -24.89 26.05 -40.96
CA ASN A 34 -25.55 26.56 -42.16
C ASN A 34 -24.95 25.99 -43.46
N THR A 35 -25.80 25.24 -44.16
CA THR A 35 -26.11 25.29 -45.60
C THR A 35 -25.00 25.21 -46.66
N ALA A 36 -25.16 24.19 -47.49
CA ALA A 36 -24.51 23.97 -48.77
C ALA A 36 -24.75 25.10 -49.78
N LYS A 37 -23.73 25.36 -50.61
CA LYS A 37 -23.88 25.92 -51.95
C LYS A 37 -22.80 25.36 -52.88
N GLU A 38 -23.23 24.50 -53.79
CA GLU A 38 -22.51 24.18 -55.02
C GLU A 38 -22.42 25.42 -55.93
N SER A 39 -21.24 25.65 -56.50
CA SER A 39 -21.10 26.01 -57.92
C SER A 39 -19.65 25.82 -58.34
N GLY A 40 -19.45 25.10 -59.43
CA GLY A 40 -18.16 24.58 -59.85
C GLY A 40 -17.24 25.61 -60.50
N LEU A 41 -15.95 25.26 -60.52
CA LEU A 41 -15.11 25.56 -61.67
C LEU A 41 -14.03 24.48 -61.79
N THR A 42 -14.08 23.79 -62.93
CA THR A 42 -13.14 22.79 -63.40
C THR A 42 -11.75 23.39 -63.60
N ARG A 43 -10.70 22.73 -63.09
CA ARG A 43 -9.37 22.83 -63.70
C ARG A 43 -8.53 21.58 -63.44
N SER A 44 -8.21 20.91 -64.54
CA SER A 44 -7.36 19.73 -64.66
C SER A 44 -5.96 19.97 -64.12
N ILE A 45 -5.44 19.06 -63.28
CA ILE A 45 -4.01 18.98 -62.99
C ILE A 45 -3.45 17.78 -63.74
N SER A 46 -2.58 18.10 -64.71
CA SER A 46 -1.85 17.20 -65.58
C SER A 46 -0.81 16.39 -64.79
N VAL A 47 -0.84 15.07 -65.00
CA VAL A 47 0.16 14.10 -64.56
C VAL A 47 1.37 14.21 -65.49
N SER A 48 2.41 14.92 -65.07
CA SER A 48 3.75 14.80 -65.68
C SER A 48 4.84 15.36 -64.77
N ARG A 49 5.41 14.49 -63.93
CA ARG A 49 6.85 14.43 -63.55
C ARG A 49 7.04 13.41 -62.43
N VAL A 50 6.88 12.14 -62.79
CA VAL A 50 7.58 11.04 -62.15
C VAL A 50 8.79 10.76 -63.03
N ARG A 51 9.96 10.59 -62.41
CA ARG A 51 11.31 10.34 -62.96
C ARG A 51 12.20 11.58 -63.00
N ASP A 52 13.00 11.65 -61.95
CA ASP A 52 14.35 12.23 -61.80
C ASP A 52 14.40 12.63 -60.33
N ILE A 53 14.82 11.76 -59.40
CA ILE A 53 16.22 11.59 -59.03
C ILE A 53 16.31 10.25 -58.25
N ILE A 54 16.55 9.16 -58.98
CA ILE A 54 17.24 7.98 -58.44
C ILE A 54 18.63 8.07 -59.05
N LEU A 55 19.63 8.41 -58.24
CA LEU A 55 21.02 7.95 -58.31
C LEU A 55 21.86 8.75 -57.29
N THR A 56 22.47 8.00 -56.37
CA THR A 56 23.47 8.37 -55.34
C THR A 56 22.98 8.82 -53.94
N PRO A 57 23.07 7.90 -52.95
CA PRO A 57 23.44 8.30 -51.60
C PRO A 57 24.56 7.40 -51.07
N GLN A 58 25.75 7.42 -51.71
CA GLN A 58 26.93 6.72 -51.18
C GLN A 58 28.17 7.60 -50.96
N ARG A 59 28.08 8.92 -51.10
CA ARG A 59 29.24 9.81 -50.88
C ARG A 59 29.02 11.05 -50.00
N ARG A 60 27.92 11.12 -49.24
CA ARG A 60 27.66 12.25 -48.34
C ARG A 60 27.75 11.97 -46.84
N TRP A 61 27.93 10.73 -46.41
CA TRP A 61 28.15 10.41 -44.99
C TRP A 61 29.64 10.37 -44.57
N PHE A 62 30.58 10.36 -45.52
CA PHE A 62 32.03 10.37 -45.24
C PHE A 62 32.73 11.71 -45.52
N ALA A 63 32.01 12.75 -45.94
CA ALA A 63 32.56 14.08 -46.23
C ALA A 63 32.54 15.05 -45.03
N VAL A 64 32.34 14.55 -43.80
CA VAL A 64 32.51 15.32 -42.55
C VAL A 64 33.91 15.12 -41.94
N PHE A 65 34.73 14.22 -42.51
CA PHE A 65 36.06 13.89 -41.96
C PHE A 65 37.26 14.34 -42.79
N GLN A 66 37.09 15.20 -43.80
CA GLN A 66 38.22 15.75 -44.56
C GLN A 66 38.14 17.26 -44.72
N GLY A 67 38.28 17.96 -43.60
CA GLY A 67 38.63 19.37 -43.56
C GLY A 67 39.91 19.55 -42.73
N LYS A 68 41.06 19.66 -43.40
CA LYS A 68 42.33 20.04 -42.79
C LYS A 68 42.25 21.52 -42.37
N HIS A 69 41.85 21.76 -41.13
CA HIS A 69 42.21 22.97 -40.38
C HIS A 69 42.45 22.61 -38.92
N LEU A 70 43.72 22.47 -38.56
CA LEU A 70 44.21 22.47 -37.19
C LEU A 70 43.91 23.84 -36.57
N ARG A 71 42.77 23.97 -35.88
CA ARG A 71 42.57 24.97 -34.82
C ARG A 71 42.32 24.19 -33.54
N ARG A 72 43.20 24.38 -32.55
CA ARG A 72 43.12 23.82 -31.19
C ARG A 72 41.65 23.80 -30.72
N ARG A 73 40.95 22.68 -30.89
CA ARG A 73 39.64 22.47 -30.23
C ARG A 73 39.97 22.49 -28.76
N SER A 74 39.64 23.59 -28.08
CA SER A 74 40.05 23.79 -26.69
C SER A 74 39.60 22.59 -25.86
N LEU A 75 40.32 22.32 -24.77
CA LEU A 75 39.95 21.27 -23.80
C LEU A 75 38.45 21.29 -23.50
N LEU A 76 37.86 22.49 -23.40
CA LEU A 76 36.43 22.71 -23.22
C LEU A 76 35.54 22.07 -24.29
N HIS A 77 35.91 22.14 -25.57
CA HIS A 77 35.10 21.52 -26.63
C HIS A 77 35.15 19.99 -26.58
N ARG A 78 36.31 19.41 -26.21
CA ARG A 78 36.44 17.96 -26.02
C ARG A 78 35.73 17.48 -24.77
N THR A 79 35.75 18.24 -23.67
CA THR A 79 35.03 17.91 -22.44
C THR A 79 33.52 17.99 -22.67
N VAL A 80 33.03 19.02 -23.36
CA VAL A 80 31.60 19.13 -23.74
C VAL A 80 31.17 17.98 -24.64
N GLN A 81 31.96 17.63 -25.67
CA GLN A 81 31.64 16.48 -26.53
C GLN A 81 31.63 15.15 -25.76
N SER A 82 32.59 14.96 -24.84
CA SER A 82 32.64 13.77 -23.99
C SER A 82 31.46 13.69 -23.04
N PHE A 83 31.04 14.83 -22.46
CA PHE A 83 29.87 14.92 -21.60
C PHE A 83 28.58 14.60 -22.37
N ILE A 84 28.39 15.18 -23.57
CA ILE A 84 27.23 14.88 -24.41
C ILE A 84 27.20 13.40 -24.78
N PHE A 85 28.33 12.82 -25.18
CA PHE A 85 28.43 11.40 -25.48
C PHE A 85 28.06 10.53 -24.27
N LEU A 86 28.60 10.85 -23.08
CA LEU A 86 28.27 10.15 -21.84
C LEU A 86 26.77 10.21 -21.54
N VAL A 87 26.15 11.38 -21.66
CA VAL A 87 24.70 11.56 -21.44
C VAL A 87 23.89 10.72 -22.43
N LEU A 88 24.22 10.79 -23.72
CA LEU A 88 23.51 10.02 -24.75
C LEU A 88 23.68 8.51 -24.57
N THR A 89 24.89 8.03 -24.25
CA THR A 89 25.15 6.63 -23.95
C THR A 89 24.38 6.19 -22.71
N THR A 90 24.33 7.02 -21.66
CA THR A 90 23.58 6.72 -20.43
C THR A 90 22.08 6.63 -20.72
N LEU A 91 21.51 7.57 -21.49
CA LEU A 91 20.11 7.52 -21.90
C LEU A 91 19.81 6.28 -22.75
N LEU A 92 20.70 5.93 -23.69
CA LEU A 92 20.56 4.72 -24.50
C LEU A 92 20.59 3.46 -23.64
N LEU A 93 21.47 3.40 -22.63
CA LEU A 93 21.53 2.28 -21.68
C LEU A 93 20.27 2.19 -20.81
N ILE A 94 19.76 3.32 -20.31
CA ILE A 94 18.49 3.37 -19.56
C ILE A 94 17.34 2.82 -20.43
N LEU A 95 17.25 3.27 -21.68
CA LEU A 95 16.25 2.79 -22.63
C LEU A 95 16.41 1.29 -22.93
N ALA A 96 17.63 0.84 -23.21
CA ALA A 96 17.90 -0.57 -23.46
C ALA A 96 17.54 -1.44 -22.25
N CYS A 97 17.97 -1.06 -21.04
CA CYS A 97 17.60 -1.76 -19.81
C CYS A 97 16.08 -1.75 -19.59
N GLY A 98 15.40 -0.63 -19.85
CA GLY A 98 13.95 -0.54 -19.70
C GLY A 98 13.12 -1.33 -20.72
N VAL A 99 13.72 -1.68 -21.85
CA VAL A 99 13.11 -2.56 -22.85
C VAL A 99 13.37 -4.03 -22.52
N PHE A 100 14.62 -4.40 -22.21
CA PHE A 100 15.04 -5.81 -22.09
C PHE A 100 14.96 -6.37 -20.66
N TYR A 101 14.99 -5.52 -19.64
CA TYR A 101 14.99 -5.93 -18.23
C TYR A 101 13.93 -5.19 -17.40
N PRO A 102 12.66 -5.14 -17.85
CA PRO A 102 11.62 -4.53 -17.04
C PRO A 102 11.36 -5.34 -15.76
N SER A 103 10.93 -4.65 -14.72
CA SER A 103 10.51 -5.20 -13.43
C SER A 103 9.07 -5.69 -13.50
N TYR A 104 8.79 -6.89 -12.99
CA TYR A 104 7.44 -7.42 -12.76
C TYR A 104 6.46 -7.18 -13.93
N SER A 105 6.99 -7.35 -15.15
CA SER A 105 6.28 -7.12 -16.41
C SER A 105 6.03 -8.40 -17.20
N SER A 106 6.66 -9.51 -16.80
CA SER A 106 6.43 -10.85 -17.33
C SER A 106 5.72 -11.69 -16.27
N PRO A 107 4.37 -11.69 -16.24
CA PRO A 107 3.61 -12.40 -15.22
C PRO A 107 3.80 -13.93 -15.34
N PRO A 108 3.70 -14.67 -14.22
CA PRO A 108 3.72 -16.13 -14.23
C PRO A 108 2.60 -16.75 -15.08
N ARG A 109 2.79 -18.01 -15.51
CA ARG A 109 1.83 -18.72 -16.38
C ARG A 109 0.41 -18.78 -15.80
N HIS A 110 0.28 -18.99 -14.50
CA HIS A 110 -1.01 -19.15 -13.85
C HIS A 110 -1.83 -17.84 -13.81
N TYR A 111 -1.18 -16.67 -13.85
CA TYR A 111 -1.86 -15.36 -13.93
C TYR A 111 -2.39 -15.15 -15.35
N LEU A 112 -1.60 -15.54 -16.35
CA LEU A 112 -2.02 -15.50 -17.75
C LEU A 112 -3.21 -16.43 -17.99
N GLU A 113 -3.23 -17.58 -17.32
CA GLU A 113 -4.34 -18.53 -17.42
C GLU A 113 -5.63 -17.94 -16.85
N LEU A 114 -5.59 -17.36 -15.65
CA LEU A 114 -6.75 -16.66 -15.08
C LEU A 114 -7.25 -15.54 -16.00
N ARG A 115 -6.33 -14.74 -16.55
CA ARG A 115 -6.69 -13.65 -17.49
C ARG A 115 -7.34 -14.17 -18.76
N ARG A 116 -6.81 -15.24 -19.37
CA ARG A 116 -7.40 -15.86 -20.56
C ARG A 116 -8.79 -16.41 -20.28
N GLN A 117 -8.96 -17.04 -19.14
CA GLN A 117 -10.27 -17.56 -18.72
C GLN A 117 -11.29 -16.42 -18.58
N ILE A 118 -10.94 -15.35 -17.87
CA ILE A 118 -11.80 -14.18 -17.71
C ILE A 118 -12.18 -13.58 -19.08
N GLN A 119 -11.24 -13.55 -20.03
CA GLN A 119 -11.47 -13.03 -21.38
C GLN A 119 -12.31 -13.98 -22.26
N ALA A 120 -12.25 -15.30 -22.03
CA ALA A 120 -13.00 -16.28 -22.81
C ALA A 120 -14.52 -16.21 -22.54
N THR A 121 -14.92 -15.79 -21.35
CA THR A 121 -16.33 -15.71 -20.94
C THR A 121 -16.67 -14.33 -20.34
N PRO A 122 -16.62 -13.24 -21.12
CA PRO A 122 -16.65 -11.88 -20.59
C PRO A 122 -17.98 -11.51 -19.90
N ASN A 123 -19.08 -12.16 -20.28
CA ASN A 123 -20.44 -11.86 -19.78
C ASN A 123 -20.94 -12.85 -18.72
N VAL A 124 -20.06 -13.71 -18.19
CA VAL A 124 -20.42 -14.71 -17.19
C VAL A 124 -19.89 -14.26 -15.83
N PRO A 125 -20.76 -14.05 -14.82
CA PRO A 125 -20.32 -13.79 -13.45
C PRO A 125 -19.50 -14.97 -12.89
N GLY A 126 -18.59 -14.72 -11.96
CA GLY A 126 -17.78 -15.77 -11.33
C GLY A 126 -16.61 -16.30 -12.17
N ARG A 127 -16.38 -15.73 -13.36
CA ARG A 127 -15.31 -16.15 -14.29
C ARG A 127 -13.88 -16.04 -13.73
N GLY A 128 -13.66 -15.27 -12.66
CA GLY A 128 -12.40 -15.15 -11.94
C GLY A 128 -12.29 -16.04 -10.70
N ASN A 129 -13.35 -16.76 -10.32
CA ASN A 129 -13.45 -17.60 -9.13
C ASN A 129 -13.89 -19.03 -9.49
N THR A 130 -13.02 -19.77 -10.17
CA THR A 130 -13.31 -21.14 -10.69
C THR A 130 -13.79 -22.14 -9.65
N LYS A 131 -13.43 -21.94 -8.39
CA LYS A 131 -13.74 -22.85 -7.29
C LYS A 131 -14.94 -22.39 -6.46
N ASN A 132 -15.61 -21.31 -6.86
CA ASN A 132 -16.76 -20.73 -6.14
C ASN A 132 -16.45 -20.46 -4.65
N ALA A 133 -15.21 -20.05 -4.36
CA ALA A 133 -14.79 -19.75 -2.99
C ALA A 133 -15.61 -18.56 -2.45
N LYS A 134 -16.06 -18.64 -1.20
CA LYS A 134 -16.77 -17.54 -0.52
C LYS A 134 -15.78 -16.46 -0.10
N VAL A 135 -15.98 -15.24 -0.59
CA VAL A 135 -15.07 -14.11 -0.36
C VAL A 135 -15.79 -13.01 0.42
N PHE A 136 -15.25 -12.65 1.58
CA PHE A 136 -15.65 -11.46 2.32
C PHE A 136 -14.76 -10.30 1.89
N VAL A 137 -15.33 -9.23 1.34
CA VAL A 137 -14.60 -8.02 0.95
C VAL A 137 -14.86 -6.96 2.00
N ALA A 138 -13.83 -6.51 2.71
CA ALA A 138 -13.93 -5.51 3.77
C ALA A 138 -13.23 -4.21 3.36
N ALA A 139 -13.81 -3.07 3.72
CA ALA A 139 -13.17 -1.77 3.60
C ALA A 139 -13.61 -0.84 4.73
N SER A 140 -12.64 -0.12 5.31
CA SER A 140 -12.89 1.00 6.21
C SER A 140 -12.42 2.27 5.49
N LEU A 141 -13.35 3.14 5.13
CA LEU A 141 -13.10 4.30 4.29
C LEU A 141 -13.24 5.61 5.07
N TYR A 142 -12.60 6.65 4.53
CA TYR A 142 -12.84 8.04 4.87
C TYR A 142 -13.08 8.76 3.54
N ASP A 143 -14.34 8.92 3.16
CA ASP A 143 -14.76 9.35 1.83
C ASP A 143 -15.62 10.61 1.91
N GLN A 144 -15.00 11.70 2.36
CA GLN A 144 -15.67 13.00 2.37
C GLN A 144 -16.24 13.31 0.98
N GLN A 145 -17.51 13.73 0.94
CA GLN A 145 -18.25 14.00 -0.29
C GLN A 145 -18.54 12.78 -1.18
N GLY A 146 -18.20 11.56 -0.76
CA GLY A 146 -18.53 10.30 -1.43
C GLY A 146 -17.81 10.08 -2.78
N GLU A 147 -16.62 10.64 -2.99
CA GLU A 147 -15.94 10.60 -4.30
C GLU A 147 -15.28 9.25 -4.63
N LEU A 148 -14.88 8.49 -3.61
CA LEU A 148 -14.31 7.15 -3.79
C LEU A 148 -15.41 6.16 -4.19
N LEU A 149 -16.50 6.13 -3.41
CA LEU A 149 -17.62 5.21 -3.59
C LEU A 149 -18.39 5.48 -4.87
N SER A 150 -18.67 6.74 -5.20
CA SER A 150 -19.30 7.11 -6.49
C SER A 150 -18.33 7.07 -7.68
N GLY A 151 -17.05 6.80 -7.42
CA GLY A 151 -15.98 6.88 -8.39
C GLY A 151 -15.37 5.52 -8.74
N HIS A 152 -14.09 5.57 -9.09
CA HIS A 152 -13.36 4.40 -9.60
C HIS A 152 -13.23 3.28 -8.57
N TRP A 153 -13.20 3.61 -7.28
CA TRP A 153 -13.09 2.58 -6.24
C TRP A 153 -14.38 1.75 -6.23
N GLY A 154 -15.55 2.39 -6.17
CA GLY A 154 -16.84 1.72 -6.27
C GLY A 154 -16.99 0.89 -7.55
N ASP A 155 -16.65 1.48 -8.70
CA ASP A 155 -16.64 0.77 -9.99
C ASP A 155 -15.76 -0.49 -9.98
N SER A 156 -14.60 -0.42 -9.33
CA SER A 156 -13.65 -1.53 -9.27
C SER A 156 -14.16 -2.63 -8.36
N VAL A 157 -14.80 -2.29 -7.23
CA VAL A 157 -15.45 -3.26 -6.35
C VAL A 157 -16.62 -3.93 -7.05
N THR A 158 -17.49 -3.20 -7.74
CA THR A 158 -18.61 -3.80 -8.49
C THR A 158 -18.13 -4.75 -9.58
N ARG A 159 -17.07 -4.40 -10.31
CA ARG A 159 -16.44 -5.31 -11.29
C ARG A 159 -15.78 -6.51 -10.64
N LEU A 160 -15.20 -6.35 -9.45
CA LEU A 160 -14.63 -7.45 -8.69
C LEU A 160 -15.73 -8.42 -8.24
N VAL A 161 -16.87 -7.92 -7.74
CA VAL A 161 -18.05 -8.73 -7.39
C VAL A 161 -18.51 -9.57 -8.59
N ASP A 162 -18.63 -8.96 -9.76
CA ASP A 162 -18.97 -9.67 -10.99
C ASP A 162 -17.92 -10.75 -11.37
N LEU A 163 -16.63 -10.43 -11.26
CA LEU A 163 -15.56 -11.39 -11.52
C LEU A 163 -15.57 -12.58 -10.55
N LEU A 164 -15.87 -12.34 -9.27
CA LEU A 164 -15.87 -13.36 -8.23
C LEU A 164 -17.17 -14.16 -8.15
N GLY A 165 -18.25 -13.65 -8.75
CA GLY A 165 -19.60 -14.22 -8.69
C GLY A 165 -20.39 -13.58 -7.54
N PRO A 166 -21.45 -12.81 -7.81
CA PRO A 166 -22.21 -12.11 -6.77
C PRO A 166 -22.72 -13.02 -5.64
N GLU A 167 -23.03 -14.27 -5.95
CA GLU A 167 -23.46 -15.30 -5.00
C GLU A 167 -22.35 -15.80 -4.06
N ASN A 168 -21.10 -15.51 -4.37
CA ASN A 168 -19.92 -15.91 -3.61
C ASN A 168 -19.31 -14.76 -2.81
N VAL A 169 -19.86 -13.56 -2.89
CA VAL A 169 -19.26 -12.37 -2.28
C VAL A 169 -20.18 -11.75 -1.23
N HIS A 170 -19.57 -11.30 -0.13
CA HIS A 170 -20.18 -10.33 0.78
C HIS A 170 -19.31 -9.09 0.86
N VAL A 171 -19.87 -7.91 0.58
CA VAL A 171 -19.16 -6.62 0.67
C VAL A 171 -19.50 -5.92 1.98
N SER A 172 -18.51 -5.65 2.81
CA SER A 172 -18.63 -4.90 4.06
C SER A 172 -17.85 -3.59 3.94
N VAL A 173 -18.56 -2.46 4.02
CA VAL A 173 -17.95 -1.13 3.99
C VAL A 173 -18.35 -0.36 5.24
N TYR A 174 -17.35 0.17 5.94
CA TYR A 174 -17.53 0.99 7.12
C TYR A 174 -16.95 2.38 6.90
N GLU A 175 -17.71 3.42 7.27
CA GLU A 175 -17.22 4.80 7.31
C GLU A 175 -17.54 5.44 8.66
N ASP A 176 -16.52 6.04 9.28
CA ASP A 176 -16.66 6.79 10.53
C ASP A 176 -17.12 8.23 10.25
N ASN A 177 -18.21 8.61 10.91
CA ASN A 177 -18.78 9.96 10.91
C ASN A 177 -18.93 10.57 9.50
N PRO A 178 -19.64 9.90 8.57
CA PRO A 178 -19.81 10.41 7.21
C PRO A 178 -20.64 11.70 7.20
N ASP A 179 -20.30 12.62 6.31
CA ASP A 179 -21.15 13.78 6.04
C ASP A 179 -22.46 13.38 5.33
N ALA A 180 -23.44 14.29 5.25
CA ALA A 180 -24.75 13.98 4.69
C ALA A 180 -24.68 13.48 3.23
N LYS A 181 -23.70 13.97 2.44
CA LYS A 181 -23.51 13.54 1.05
C LYS A 181 -22.89 12.15 1.00
N SER A 182 -21.89 11.90 1.83
CA SER A 182 -21.19 10.61 1.92
C SER A 182 -22.15 9.51 2.38
N LYS A 183 -23.07 9.83 3.32
CA LYS A 183 -24.15 8.93 3.73
C LYS A 183 -25.09 8.56 2.57
N ALA A 184 -25.52 9.54 1.78
CA ALA A 184 -26.37 9.27 0.62
C ALA A 184 -25.64 8.39 -0.43
N VAL A 185 -24.34 8.62 -0.63
CA VAL A 185 -23.52 7.80 -1.54
C VAL A 185 -23.30 6.38 -0.99
N LEU A 186 -23.12 6.21 0.32
CA LEU A 186 -23.07 4.88 0.95
C LEU A 186 -24.36 4.09 0.67
N ASP A 187 -25.52 4.72 0.83
CA ASP A 187 -26.83 4.10 0.57
C ASP A 187 -26.99 3.75 -0.93
N GLU A 188 -26.59 4.64 -1.83
CA GLU A 188 -26.62 4.40 -3.28
C GLU A 188 -25.67 3.26 -3.69
N PHE A 189 -24.45 3.26 -3.15
CA PHE A 189 -23.48 2.20 -3.39
C PHE A 189 -24.00 0.85 -2.93
N ALA A 190 -24.56 0.78 -1.71
CA ALA A 190 -25.19 -0.43 -1.19
C ALA A 190 -26.31 -0.95 -2.10
N ALA A 191 -27.18 -0.06 -2.59
CA ALA A 191 -28.26 -0.42 -3.51
C ALA A 191 -27.77 -0.87 -4.89
N SER A 192 -26.58 -0.42 -5.32
CA SER A 192 -25.98 -0.76 -6.61
C SER A 192 -25.31 -2.13 -6.65
N LEU A 193 -24.94 -2.69 -5.48
CA LEU A 193 -24.26 -3.98 -5.38
C LEU A 193 -25.22 -5.13 -5.70
N THR A 194 -24.74 -6.08 -6.50
CA THR A 194 -25.51 -7.28 -6.90
C THR A 194 -25.31 -8.46 -5.95
N CYS A 195 -24.47 -8.31 -4.93
CA CYS A 195 -24.15 -9.33 -3.93
C CYS A 195 -24.73 -8.95 -2.56
N ASN A 196 -24.58 -9.84 -1.57
CA ASN A 196 -24.88 -9.46 -0.19
C ASN A 196 -23.91 -8.38 0.28
N SER A 197 -24.40 -7.42 1.07
CA SER A 197 -23.57 -6.33 1.57
C SER A 197 -23.99 -5.81 2.93
N THR A 198 -23.03 -5.26 3.65
CA THR A 198 -23.23 -4.50 4.89
C THR A 198 -22.47 -3.19 4.76
N VAL A 199 -23.17 -2.12 4.40
CA VAL A 199 -22.58 -0.78 4.23
C VAL A 199 -23.09 0.09 5.36
N VAL A 200 -22.18 0.56 6.22
CA VAL A 200 -22.52 1.23 7.48
C VAL A 200 -21.73 2.52 7.62
N GLY A 201 -22.47 3.61 7.84
CA GLY A 201 -21.94 4.90 8.27
C GLY A 201 -22.48 5.26 9.66
N GLU A 202 -21.63 5.36 10.66
CA GLU A 202 -22.02 5.68 12.04
C GLU A 202 -21.04 6.63 12.72
N ALA A 203 -21.49 7.31 13.77
CA ALA A 203 -20.63 8.14 14.60
C ALA A 203 -19.93 7.25 15.63
N LEU A 204 -18.60 7.15 15.54
CA LEU A 204 -17.80 6.46 16.54
C LEU A 204 -17.67 7.30 17.82
N ASP A 205 -17.99 6.72 18.96
CA ASP A 205 -17.68 7.35 20.26
C ASP A 205 -16.18 7.25 20.55
N LEU A 206 -15.44 8.30 20.20
CA LEU A 206 -13.99 8.38 20.39
C LEU A 206 -13.58 8.37 21.87
N SER A 207 -14.48 8.70 22.80
CA SER A 207 -14.18 8.73 24.24
C SER A 207 -13.94 7.35 24.84
N GLN A 208 -14.41 6.28 24.17
CA GLN A 208 -14.20 4.89 24.59
C GLN A 208 -12.87 4.31 24.10
N LEU A 209 -12.17 5.02 23.21
CA LEU A 209 -10.92 4.56 22.66
C LEU A 209 -9.73 4.98 23.55
N PRO A 210 -8.61 4.23 23.52
CA PRO A 210 -7.42 4.59 24.27
C PRO A 210 -6.88 6.00 23.94
N HIS A 211 -6.67 6.81 24.98
CA HIS A 211 -5.94 8.08 24.91
C HIS A 211 -4.50 7.91 25.41
N VAL A 212 -3.58 8.63 24.78
CA VAL A 212 -2.18 8.73 25.15
C VAL A 212 -1.86 10.13 25.65
N ILE A 213 -0.98 10.24 26.64
CA ILE A 213 -0.51 11.52 27.16
C ILE A 213 0.70 11.97 26.36
N THR A 214 0.65 13.18 25.80
CA THR A 214 1.76 13.85 25.10
C THR A 214 2.69 14.58 26.08
N SER A 215 3.87 15.04 25.64
CA SER A 215 4.82 15.75 26.52
C SER A 215 4.32 17.10 27.06
N ASP A 216 3.27 17.67 26.47
CA ASP A 216 2.57 18.84 27.00
C ASP A 216 1.55 18.47 28.09
N GLY A 217 1.43 17.19 28.44
CA GLY A 217 0.50 16.67 29.46
C GLY A 217 -0.94 16.51 28.97
N THR A 218 -1.22 16.75 27.69
CA THR A 218 -2.59 16.65 27.17
C THR A 218 -2.94 15.21 26.77
N PRO A 219 -4.16 14.73 27.08
CA PRO A 219 -4.64 13.46 26.55
C PRO A 219 -5.03 13.64 25.07
N LYS A 220 -4.55 12.76 24.22
CA LYS A 220 -4.86 12.71 22.79
C LYS A 220 -5.27 11.30 22.40
N LEU A 221 -6.25 11.16 21.50
CA LEU A 221 -6.70 9.87 21.02
C LEU A 221 -5.55 9.10 20.34
N SER A 222 -5.32 7.84 20.72
CA SER A 222 -4.33 6.99 20.04
C SER A 222 -4.72 6.77 18.58
N ARG A 223 -3.81 7.13 17.68
CA ARG A 223 -4.04 6.98 16.24
C ARG A 223 -4.23 5.52 15.84
N ILE A 224 -3.38 4.63 16.35
CA ILE A 224 -3.42 3.21 16.00
C ILE A 224 -4.65 2.55 16.61
N ALA A 225 -5.06 2.92 17.82
CA ALA A 225 -6.28 2.37 18.43
C ALA A 225 -7.53 2.77 17.63
N PHE A 226 -7.61 4.01 17.15
CA PHE A 226 -8.66 4.44 16.22
C PHE A 226 -8.64 3.62 14.92
N LEU A 227 -7.48 3.46 14.29
CA LEU A 227 -7.36 2.69 13.04
C LEU A 227 -7.73 1.21 13.25
N ALA A 228 -7.35 0.61 14.37
CA ALA A 228 -7.72 -0.75 14.71
C ALA A 228 -9.24 -0.90 14.87
N GLU A 229 -9.89 0.02 15.59
CA GLU A 229 -11.33 0.01 15.79
C GLU A 229 -12.10 0.11 14.48
N VAL A 230 -11.80 1.10 13.63
CA VAL A 230 -12.53 1.27 12.35
C VAL A 230 -12.36 0.07 11.43
N ARG A 231 -11.21 -0.63 11.49
CA ARG A 231 -11.01 -1.87 10.74
C ARG A 231 -11.82 -3.04 11.31
N ASN A 232 -11.86 -3.16 12.63
CA ASN A 232 -12.69 -4.15 13.29
C ASN A 232 -14.18 -3.93 13.01
N ARG A 233 -14.64 -2.68 12.88
CA ARG A 233 -16.03 -2.38 12.49
C ARG A 233 -16.37 -2.87 11.08
N ALA A 234 -15.43 -2.77 10.12
CA ALA A 234 -15.60 -3.35 8.79
C ALA A 234 -15.64 -4.89 8.82
N LEU A 235 -15.05 -5.54 9.82
CA LEU A 235 -15.07 -7.00 9.99
C LEU A 235 -16.24 -7.52 10.83
N ARG A 236 -16.91 -6.66 11.62
CA ARG A 236 -18.03 -7.04 12.51
C ARG A 236 -19.08 -7.96 11.86
N PRO A 237 -19.48 -7.79 10.59
CA PRO A 237 -20.47 -8.68 9.99
C PRO A 237 -20.05 -10.16 9.94
N LEU A 238 -18.75 -10.48 10.00
CA LEU A 238 -18.27 -11.87 10.08
C LEU A 238 -18.74 -12.61 11.34
N ASP A 239 -19.11 -11.89 12.40
CA ASP A 239 -19.55 -12.48 13.67
C ASP A 239 -21.01 -12.94 13.63
N ASP A 240 -21.85 -12.25 12.84
CA ASP A 240 -23.29 -12.47 12.79
C ASP A 240 -23.73 -13.31 11.57
N LEU A 241 -22.95 -13.27 10.49
CA LEU A 241 -23.26 -13.98 9.25
C LEU A 241 -23.12 -15.50 9.42
N GLN A 242 -24.12 -16.23 8.95
CA GLN A 242 -24.11 -17.70 8.97
C GLN A 242 -23.21 -18.30 7.88
N THR A 243 -22.92 -17.53 6.83
CA THR A 243 -22.05 -17.96 5.73
C THR A 243 -20.61 -18.02 6.21
N ARG A 244 -19.97 -19.17 6.03
CA ARG A 244 -18.52 -19.30 6.24
C ARG A 244 -17.78 -18.86 5.00
N PHE A 245 -16.79 -17.99 5.18
CA PHE A 245 -15.95 -17.45 4.11
C PHE A 245 -14.62 -18.20 4.05
N ASP A 246 -14.13 -18.40 2.82
CA ASP A 246 -12.83 -19.03 2.53
C ASP A 246 -11.72 -17.99 2.46
N LYS A 247 -12.03 -16.79 1.92
CA LYS A 247 -11.08 -15.68 1.76
C LYS A 247 -11.65 -14.38 2.30
N LEU A 248 -10.77 -13.58 2.89
CA LEU A 248 -11.06 -12.20 3.32
C LEU A 248 -10.18 -11.27 2.49
N LEU A 249 -10.77 -10.39 1.69
CA LEU A 249 -10.05 -9.34 0.98
C LEU A 249 -10.29 -8.00 1.69
N TYR A 250 -9.25 -7.41 2.26
CA TYR A 250 -9.33 -6.08 2.84
C TYR A 250 -8.78 -5.03 1.88
N LEU A 251 -9.56 -3.97 1.64
CA LEU A 251 -9.24 -2.87 0.74
C LEU A 251 -9.15 -1.54 1.49
N ASN A 252 -8.10 -0.77 1.20
CA ASN A 252 -8.04 0.66 1.49
C ASN A 252 -8.65 1.47 0.33
N ASP A 253 -8.53 2.79 0.37
CA ASP A 253 -8.92 3.77 -0.66
C ASP A 253 -7.99 3.78 -1.90
N VAL A 254 -7.61 2.59 -2.38
CA VAL A 254 -6.67 2.44 -3.49
C VAL A 254 -7.35 2.30 -4.85
N VAL A 255 -6.66 2.74 -5.89
CA VAL A 255 -6.92 2.40 -7.29
C VAL A 255 -6.27 1.06 -7.58
N PHE A 256 -7.07 0.08 -7.99
CA PHE A 256 -6.63 -1.28 -8.32
C PHE A 256 -7.32 -1.82 -9.57
N ASP A 257 -6.74 -2.87 -10.16
CA ASP A 257 -7.35 -3.66 -11.23
C ASP A 257 -8.08 -4.86 -10.62
N PRO A 258 -9.40 -5.04 -10.84
CA PRO A 258 -10.16 -6.17 -10.32
C PRO A 258 -9.61 -7.55 -10.70
N VAL A 259 -8.97 -7.69 -11.87
CA VAL A 259 -8.33 -8.95 -12.29
C VAL A 259 -7.08 -9.23 -11.45
N GLU A 260 -6.35 -8.19 -11.07
CA GLU A 260 -5.19 -8.33 -10.19
C GLU A 260 -5.62 -8.64 -8.75
N ALA A 261 -6.76 -8.12 -8.28
CA ALA A 261 -7.34 -8.54 -7.00
C ALA A 261 -7.72 -10.04 -7.01
N ALA A 262 -8.29 -10.55 -8.11
CA ALA A 262 -8.55 -11.99 -8.26
C ALA A 262 -7.26 -12.82 -8.29
N ASN A 263 -6.19 -12.33 -8.93
CA ASN A 263 -4.86 -12.95 -8.85
C ASN A 263 -4.32 -12.96 -7.41
N LEU A 264 -4.52 -11.88 -6.64
CA LEU A 264 -4.10 -11.83 -5.23
C LEU A 264 -4.74 -12.96 -4.44
N LEU A 265 -6.06 -13.10 -4.59
CA LEU A 265 -6.89 -14.07 -3.90
C LEU A 265 -6.54 -15.52 -4.27
N PHE A 266 -6.40 -15.84 -5.55
CA PHE A 266 -6.40 -17.23 -6.03
C PHE A 266 -5.11 -17.70 -6.70
N SER A 267 -4.15 -16.79 -6.92
CA SER A 267 -2.91 -17.08 -7.65
C SER A 267 -1.63 -16.77 -6.89
N THR A 268 -1.67 -16.07 -5.74
CA THR A 268 -0.44 -15.84 -4.95
C THR A 268 0.01 -17.12 -4.24
N ASN A 269 1.32 -17.41 -4.29
CA ASN A 269 1.93 -18.61 -3.71
C ASN A 269 1.15 -19.89 -4.04
N LYS A 270 0.85 -20.09 -5.33
CA LYS A 270 0.02 -21.20 -5.79
C LYS A 270 0.71 -22.54 -5.57
N ASN A 271 0.08 -23.43 -4.81
CA ASN A 271 0.53 -24.80 -4.61
C ASN A 271 0.38 -25.58 -5.93
N GLU A 272 1.48 -26.16 -6.41
CA GLU A 272 1.50 -26.85 -7.70
C GLU A 272 0.68 -28.14 -7.72
N ALA A 273 0.53 -28.81 -6.56
CA ALA A 273 -0.21 -30.06 -6.46
C ALA A 273 -1.72 -29.86 -6.40
N THR A 274 -2.20 -28.87 -5.63
CA THR A 274 -3.65 -28.59 -5.48
C THR A 274 -4.17 -27.55 -6.47
N GLY A 275 -3.26 -26.74 -7.04
CA GLY A 275 -3.60 -25.61 -7.87
C GLY A 275 -4.31 -24.48 -7.10
N GLU A 276 -4.12 -24.39 -5.78
CA GLU A 276 -4.74 -23.38 -4.91
C GLU A 276 -3.71 -22.40 -4.39
N ALA A 277 -4.16 -21.18 -4.08
CA ALA A 277 -3.32 -20.23 -3.36
C ALA A 277 -3.10 -20.67 -1.92
N ASP A 278 -1.83 -20.80 -1.53
CA ASP A 278 -1.41 -21.30 -0.23
C ASP A 278 -0.75 -20.18 0.56
N TYR A 279 -1.53 -19.49 1.40
CA TYR A 279 -1.04 -18.43 2.26
C TYR A 279 -1.95 -18.24 3.46
N LEU A 280 -1.39 -17.73 4.56
CA LEU A 280 -2.17 -17.13 5.64
C LEU A 280 -2.59 -15.71 5.27
N ALA A 281 -1.68 -14.94 4.66
CA ALA A 281 -1.95 -13.63 4.09
C ALA A 281 -1.12 -13.34 2.83
N ALA A 282 -1.69 -12.58 1.90
CA ALA A 282 -1.04 -12.11 0.69
C ALA A 282 -1.38 -10.65 0.42
N CYS A 283 -0.38 -9.76 0.34
CA CYS A 283 -0.59 -8.34 0.09
C CYS A 283 -0.17 -7.93 -1.32
N ALA A 284 -0.89 -6.95 -1.87
CA ALA A 284 -0.46 -6.19 -3.04
C ALA A 284 0.76 -5.29 -2.71
N MET A 285 1.21 -4.48 -3.65
CA MET A 285 2.23 -3.46 -3.43
C MET A 285 1.71 -2.07 -3.78
N ASP A 286 1.76 -1.14 -2.83
CA ASP A 286 1.25 0.21 -3.02
C ASP A 286 2.32 1.25 -3.38
N PHE A 287 1.91 2.24 -4.18
CA PHE A 287 2.80 3.29 -4.65
C PHE A 287 2.15 4.66 -4.51
N ILE A 288 2.89 5.55 -3.86
CA ILE A 288 2.48 6.95 -3.69
C ILE A 288 3.00 7.85 -4.79
N LYS A 289 4.17 7.50 -5.34
CA LYS A 289 4.70 8.01 -6.60
C LYS A 289 5.13 6.81 -7.43
N PRO A 290 5.25 6.94 -8.77
CA PRO A 290 5.49 5.77 -9.63
C PRO A 290 6.70 4.91 -9.23
N LEU A 291 7.73 5.50 -8.61
CA LEU A 291 8.95 4.80 -8.16
C LEU A 291 9.08 4.70 -6.63
N LYS A 292 8.09 5.18 -5.86
CA LYS A 292 8.15 5.25 -4.38
C LYS A 292 7.10 4.34 -3.77
N PHE A 293 7.56 3.26 -3.13
CA PHE A 293 6.75 2.38 -2.31
C PHE A 293 6.23 3.14 -1.08
N TYR A 294 4.97 2.92 -0.70
CA TYR A 294 4.33 3.70 0.35
C TYR A 294 4.36 3.01 1.72
N ASP A 295 3.91 1.77 1.81
CA ASP A 295 3.66 1.09 3.08
C ASP A 295 4.92 0.55 3.78
N THR A 296 5.82 1.46 4.17
CA THR A 296 7.03 1.11 4.93
C THR A 296 6.78 0.86 6.41
N PHE A 297 5.63 1.29 6.96
CA PHE A 297 5.35 1.18 8.38
C PHE A 297 4.83 -0.21 8.77
N ALA A 298 3.86 -0.76 8.01
CA ALA A 298 3.30 -2.07 8.28
C ALA A 298 4.16 -3.21 7.70
N THR A 299 4.90 -2.95 6.62
CA THR A 299 5.69 -4.00 5.95
C THR A 299 7.00 -4.29 6.69
N ARG A 300 7.22 -5.57 7.01
CA ARG A 300 8.45 -6.07 7.63
C ARG A 300 8.98 -7.25 6.85
N ASP A 301 10.28 -7.27 6.62
CA ASP A 301 10.92 -8.36 5.89
C ASP A 301 10.78 -9.71 6.61
N ARG A 302 11.29 -10.76 5.99
CA ARG A 302 11.27 -12.13 6.53
C ARG A 302 11.79 -12.26 7.96
N GLU A 303 12.73 -11.42 8.36
CA GLU A 303 13.41 -11.44 9.65
C GLU A 303 12.91 -10.33 10.59
N GLY A 304 11.85 -9.60 10.19
CA GLY A 304 11.25 -8.52 10.97
C GLY A 304 11.98 -7.19 10.85
N PHE A 305 12.91 -7.03 9.92
CA PHE A 305 13.51 -5.73 9.64
C PHE A 305 12.51 -4.81 8.95
N GLU A 306 12.64 -3.51 9.20
CA GLU A 306 11.98 -2.51 8.37
C GLU A 306 12.52 -2.53 6.93
N MET A 307 11.74 -1.93 6.04
CA MET A 307 12.14 -1.74 4.64
C MET A 307 13.41 -0.88 4.54
N GLY A 308 14.12 -0.99 3.42
CA GLY A 308 15.16 -0.01 3.07
C GLY A 308 14.52 1.31 2.65
N VAL A 309 15.31 2.19 2.01
CA VAL A 309 14.72 3.34 1.32
C VAL A 309 13.67 2.87 0.30
N PRO A 310 12.55 3.59 0.12
CA PRO A 310 11.35 3.10 -0.58
C PRO A 310 11.47 3.03 -2.12
N PHE A 311 12.68 2.77 -2.63
CA PHE A 311 12.99 2.53 -4.04
C PHE A 311 13.33 1.06 -4.25
N TYR A 312 13.08 0.54 -5.44
CA TYR A 312 13.41 -0.85 -5.78
C TYR A 312 14.88 -1.19 -5.43
N PRO A 313 15.18 -2.33 -4.77
CA PRO A 313 14.28 -3.48 -4.47
C PRO A 313 13.51 -3.39 -3.14
N TRP A 314 13.33 -2.19 -2.59
CA TRP A 314 12.53 -1.82 -1.40
C TRP A 314 13.00 -2.40 -0.07
N PHE A 315 13.35 -3.69 -0.01
CA PHE A 315 13.91 -4.34 1.17
C PHE A 315 15.40 -4.02 1.30
N SER A 316 15.84 -3.86 2.55
CA SER A 316 17.24 -3.65 2.89
C SER A 316 18.07 -4.93 2.69
N GLY A 317 19.40 -4.77 2.64
CA GLY A 317 20.36 -5.87 2.55
C GLY A 317 20.72 -6.53 3.89
N ALA A 318 20.00 -6.23 4.98
CA ALA A 318 20.31 -6.71 6.32
C ALA A 318 19.94 -8.18 6.54
N GLY A 319 20.57 -8.79 7.55
CA GLY A 319 20.32 -10.19 7.92
C GLY A 319 20.64 -11.16 6.80
N LYS A 320 19.78 -12.16 6.64
CA LYS A 320 19.78 -13.07 5.49
C LYS A 320 19.21 -12.39 4.25
N ALA A 321 18.50 -11.27 4.31
CA ALA A 321 17.99 -10.53 3.14
C ALA A 321 17.16 -11.40 2.16
N GLU A 322 16.37 -12.35 2.68
CA GLU A 322 15.59 -13.28 1.86
C GLU A 322 14.54 -12.57 1.01
N SER A 323 13.77 -11.65 1.62
CA SER A 323 12.76 -10.85 0.91
C SER A 323 13.39 -10.03 -0.22
N ARG A 324 14.53 -9.39 0.02
CA ARG A 324 15.29 -8.64 -0.99
C ARG A 324 15.76 -9.53 -2.13
N ARG A 325 16.31 -10.72 -1.84
CA ARG A 325 16.70 -11.68 -2.88
C ARG A 325 15.50 -12.15 -3.69
N GLY A 326 14.35 -12.36 -3.05
CA GLY A 326 13.10 -12.69 -3.74
C GLY A 326 12.70 -11.60 -4.75
N VAL A 327 12.80 -10.33 -4.36
CA VAL A 327 12.50 -9.20 -5.25
C VAL A 327 13.45 -9.15 -6.43
N LEU A 328 14.75 -9.30 -6.19
CA LEU A 328 15.75 -9.34 -7.26
C LEU A 328 15.55 -10.54 -8.21
N ALA A 329 15.06 -11.66 -7.68
CA ALA A 329 14.70 -12.84 -8.45
C ALA A 329 13.32 -12.72 -9.13
N GLN A 330 12.60 -11.61 -8.96
CA GLN A 330 11.30 -11.35 -9.57
C GLN A 330 10.23 -12.38 -9.18
N LYS A 331 10.31 -12.92 -7.96
CA LYS A 331 9.31 -13.84 -7.44
C LYS A 331 7.96 -13.13 -7.23
N ASP A 332 6.88 -13.83 -7.51
CA ASP A 332 5.49 -13.40 -7.32
C ASP A 332 5.00 -13.53 -5.88
N ALA A 333 5.63 -14.37 -5.07
CA ALA A 333 5.41 -14.48 -3.63
C ALA A 333 6.70 -14.19 -2.86
N ILE A 334 6.81 -12.97 -2.32
CA ILE A 334 7.94 -12.56 -1.47
C ILE A 334 7.57 -12.83 -0.02
N SER A 335 8.26 -13.77 0.62
CA SER A 335 7.98 -14.07 2.04
C SER A 335 8.41 -12.90 2.93
N VAL A 336 7.50 -12.49 3.81
CA VAL A 336 7.62 -11.35 4.73
C VAL A 336 7.02 -11.72 6.09
N LYS A 337 7.31 -10.97 7.16
CA LYS A 337 6.61 -11.14 8.45
C LYS A 337 5.29 -10.38 8.50
N SER A 338 5.16 -9.30 7.73
CA SER A 338 3.93 -8.50 7.66
C SER A 338 3.92 -7.63 6.41
N CYS A 339 2.73 -7.27 5.95
CA CYS A 339 2.49 -6.32 4.87
C CYS A 339 1.05 -5.80 4.96
N TRP A 340 0.70 -4.73 4.25
CA TRP A 340 -0.69 -4.31 4.10
C TRP A 340 -0.93 -3.76 2.70
N SER A 341 -0.16 -2.72 2.36
CA SER A 341 0.05 -2.20 1.02
C SER A 341 -1.26 -1.98 0.22
N GLY A 342 -2.28 -1.47 0.91
CA GLY A 342 -3.55 -1.02 0.35
C GLY A 342 -4.56 -2.10 -0.06
N MET A 343 -4.13 -3.34 -0.25
CA MET A 343 -4.98 -4.48 -0.57
C MET A 343 -4.34 -5.76 -0.08
N VAL A 344 -5.03 -6.49 0.81
CA VAL A 344 -4.53 -7.73 1.40
C VAL A 344 -5.61 -8.81 1.39
N ALA A 345 -5.22 -10.02 1.02
CA ALA A 345 -6.03 -11.21 1.11
C ALA A 345 -5.59 -12.05 2.31
N PHE A 346 -6.52 -12.51 3.13
CA PHE A 346 -6.31 -13.43 4.24
C PHE A 346 -7.06 -14.74 4.01
N ASP A 347 -6.57 -15.80 4.64
CA ASP A 347 -7.40 -16.95 4.95
C ASP A 347 -8.47 -16.56 5.98
N ALA A 348 -9.73 -16.51 5.55
CA ALA A 348 -10.82 -15.99 6.37
C ALA A 348 -11.10 -16.85 7.61
N GLN A 349 -10.62 -18.10 7.68
CA GLN A 349 -10.91 -18.98 8.81
C GLN A 349 -10.45 -18.39 10.15
N TRP A 350 -9.41 -17.55 10.14
CA TRP A 350 -8.83 -16.96 11.34
C TRP A 350 -9.64 -15.77 11.88
N PHE A 351 -10.51 -15.17 11.05
CA PHE A 351 -11.31 -14.00 11.40
C PHE A 351 -12.76 -14.35 11.76
N GLN A 352 -13.09 -15.64 11.76
CA GLN A 352 -14.42 -16.17 12.03
C GLN A 352 -14.37 -17.09 13.24
N LEU A 353 -15.47 -17.17 13.99
CA LEU A 353 -15.57 -18.11 15.11
C LEU A 353 -15.30 -19.55 14.62
N GLY A 354 -14.27 -20.17 15.20
CA GLY A 354 -13.95 -21.56 14.97
C GLY A 354 -14.86 -22.48 15.77
N LYS A 355 -15.40 -23.53 15.15
CA LYS A 355 -15.37 -24.83 15.84
C LYS A 355 -13.91 -25.25 15.82
N SER A 356 -13.32 -25.50 16.99
CA SER A 356 -11.90 -25.79 17.20
C SER A 356 -11.30 -26.62 16.06
N HIS A 357 -10.12 -26.21 15.58
CA HIS A 357 -9.38 -26.91 14.54
C HIS A 357 -9.33 -28.41 14.79
N GLY A 358 -10.04 -29.18 13.96
CA GLY A 358 -9.84 -30.61 13.78
C GLY A 358 -10.07 -31.47 15.02
N ASP A 359 -11.08 -32.32 14.92
CA ASP A 359 -11.08 -33.63 15.57
C ASP A 359 -9.75 -34.37 15.24
N VAL A 360 -8.72 -34.12 16.06
CA VAL A 360 -7.71 -35.13 16.34
C VAL A 360 -8.38 -36.00 17.39
N GLU A 361 -8.72 -37.23 16.99
CA GLU A 361 -9.24 -38.24 17.92
C GLU A 361 -8.39 -38.27 19.19
N GLY A 362 -8.99 -37.83 20.29
CA GLY A 362 -8.41 -37.92 21.62
C GLY A 362 -7.66 -36.70 22.10
N TYR A 363 -8.30 -35.53 22.24
CA TYR A 363 -8.07 -34.64 23.39
C TYR A 363 -9.28 -33.73 23.63
N THR A 364 -9.61 -33.58 24.91
CA THR A 364 -10.78 -32.93 25.50
C THR A 364 -11.09 -31.52 24.97
N ALA A 365 -12.36 -31.29 24.60
CA ALA A 365 -13.06 -30.00 24.45
C ALA A 365 -12.17 -28.74 24.51
N ALA A 366 -11.53 -28.40 23.38
CA ALA A 366 -10.75 -27.18 23.26
C ALA A 366 -11.68 -25.96 23.25
N LYS A 367 -11.38 -24.96 24.10
CA LYS A 367 -12.07 -23.67 24.18
C LYS A 367 -12.21 -23.03 22.79
N PRO A 368 -13.34 -22.38 22.48
CA PRO A 368 -13.43 -21.59 21.25
C PRO A 368 -12.32 -20.54 21.25
N VAL A 369 -11.56 -20.49 20.15
CA VAL A 369 -10.52 -19.48 19.94
C VAL A 369 -11.22 -18.22 19.42
N ASP A 370 -10.97 -17.09 20.06
CA ASP A 370 -11.54 -15.82 19.64
C ASP A 370 -11.05 -15.45 18.23
N PRO A 371 -11.92 -14.88 17.38
CA PRO A 371 -11.53 -14.47 16.04
C PRO A 371 -10.43 -13.42 16.07
N LEU A 372 -9.51 -13.49 15.11
CA LEU A 372 -8.46 -12.50 14.92
C LEU A 372 -9.07 -11.11 14.66
N ARG A 373 -8.58 -10.10 15.39
CA ARG A 373 -8.99 -8.70 15.28
C ARG A 373 -7.77 -7.78 15.32
N PHE A 374 -7.91 -6.60 14.75
CA PHE A 374 -6.89 -5.56 14.82
C PHE A 374 -6.77 -5.03 16.24
N ARG A 375 -5.56 -4.70 16.66
CA ARG A 375 -5.26 -4.09 17.96
C ARG A 375 -4.19 -3.02 17.83
N ALA A 376 -4.00 -2.26 18.91
CA ALA A 376 -2.92 -1.29 19.07
C ALA A 376 -1.99 -1.69 20.22
N GLU A 377 -0.78 -1.13 20.25
CA GLU A 377 0.09 -1.18 21.42
C GLU A 377 -0.32 -0.08 22.40
N ASN A 378 -0.36 -0.41 23.69
CA ASN A 378 -0.76 0.52 24.76
C ASN A 378 0.46 1.15 25.48
N GLU A 379 1.64 1.15 24.85
CA GLU A 379 2.88 1.65 25.44
C GLU A 379 3.25 3.03 24.85
N THR A 380 3.51 4.00 25.74
CA THR A 380 3.98 5.33 25.34
C THR A 380 5.33 5.25 24.62
N PHE A 381 5.45 5.94 23.49
CA PHE A 381 6.63 5.92 22.61
C PHE A 381 7.00 4.54 22.06
N TRP A 382 6.03 3.62 21.98
CA TRP A 382 6.17 2.36 21.27
C TRP A 382 4.95 2.10 20.38
N GLU A 383 5.03 2.60 19.16
CA GLU A 383 3.95 2.50 18.18
C GLU A 383 4.20 1.33 17.25
N ALA A 384 3.16 0.58 16.93
CA ALA A 384 3.20 -0.48 15.92
C ALA A 384 1.94 -0.39 15.08
N SER A 385 2.07 -0.52 13.75
CA SER A 385 0.88 -0.53 12.89
C SER A 385 -0.02 -1.70 13.25
N GLU A 386 -1.31 -1.44 13.42
CA GLU A 386 -2.37 -2.42 13.57
C GLU A 386 -2.35 -3.45 12.42
N CYS A 387 -1.96 -3.00 11.22
CA CYS A 387 -1.80 -3.86 10.04
C CYS A 387 -0.58 -4.78 10.15
N CYS A 388 0.46 -4.41 10.90
CA CYS A 388 1.58 -5.32 11.20
C CYS A 388 1.21 -6.28 12.34
N LEU A 389 0.54 -5.79 13.39
CA LEU A 389 0.15 -6.58 14.55
C LEU A 389 -0.80 -7.71 14.19
N VAL A 390 -1.79 -7.48 13.32
CA VAL A 390 -2.73 -8.54 12.88
C VAL A 390 -1.99 -9.71 12.20
N HIS A 391 -0.89 -9.45 11.50
CA HIS A 391 -0.06 -10.49 10.88
C HIS A 391 0.78 -11.26 11.89
N ALA A 392 1.29 -10.56 12.92
CA ALA A 392 2.03 -11.19 13.99
C ALA A 392 1.13 -12.10 14.84
N ASP A 393 -0.06 -11.63 15.17
CA ASP A 393 -1.08 -12.39 15.88
C ASP A 393 -1.54 -13.59 15.04
N LEU A 394 -1.78 -13.41 13.73
CA LEU A 394 -2.10 -14.49 12.79
C LEU A 394 -1.02 -15.57 12.77
N THR A 395 0.25 -15.18 12.64
CA THR A 395 1.39 -16.11 12.61
C THR A 395 1.50 -16.88 13.93
N HIS A 396 1.26 -16.21 15.05
CA HIS A 396 1.28 -16.83 16.37
C HIS A 396 0.13 -17.85 16.54
N MET A 397 -1.10 -17.48 16.17
CA MET A 397 -2.26 -18.39 16.18
C MET A 397 -2.06 -19.59 15.23
N ALA A 398 -1.42 -19.36 14.08
CA ALA A 398 -1.18 -20.37 13.05
C ALA A 398 0.11 -21.17 13.23
N ALA A 399 0.84 -21.00 14.35
CA ALA A 399 2.16 -21.59 14.55
C ALA A 399 2.18 -23.12 14.33
N ALA A 400 1.12 -23.83 14.70
CA ALA A 400 1.01 -25.28 14.50
C ALA A 400 0.86 -25.72 13.02
N LYS A 401 0.36 -24.83 12.15
CA LYS A 401 0.21 -25.10 10.70
C LYS A 401 1.46 -24.73 9.90
N LEU A 402 2.27 -23.83 10.41
CA LEU A 402 3.47 -23.34 9.74
C LEU A 402 4.65 -24.28 9.98
N ARG A 403 5.46 -24.53 8.94
CA ARG A 403 6.73 -25.25 9.15
C ARG A 403 7.71 -24.33 9.88
N HIS A 404 8.70 -24.94 10.55
CA HIS A 404 9.68 -24.18 11.30
C HIS A 404 10.34 -23.10 10.44
N GLY A 405 10.13 -21.85 10.84
CA GLY A 405 10.68 -20.68 10.19
C GLY A 405 9.82 -20.11 9.07
N GLU A 406 8.73 -20.73 8.59
CA GLU A 406 7.79 -20.15 7.62
C GLU A 406 6.96 -19.01 8.23
N SER A 407 6.66 -17.97 7.45
CA SER A 407 5.73 -16.91 7.88
C SER A 407 4.31 -17.15 7.38
N GLY A 408 4.13 -17.85 6.26
CA GLY A 408 2.84 -17.97 5.58
C GLY A 408 2.30 -16.64 5.02
N ILE A 409 3.09 -15.57 5.06
CA ILE A 409 2.70 -14.22 4.64
C ILE A 409 3.57 -13.81 3.45
N PHE A 410 2.93 -13.33 2.40
CA PHE A 410 3.58 -12.98 1.14
C PHE A 410 3.22 -11.59 0.65
N LEU A 411 4.23 -10.83 0.21
CA LEU A 411 4.05 -9.61 -0.57
C LEU A 411 4.14 -9.97 -2.06
N ASN A 412 3.23 -9.45 -2.89
CA ASN A 412 3.14 -9.76 -4.31
C ASN A 412 3.40 -8.53 -5.20
N PRO A 413 4.63 -8.34 -5.73
CA PRO A 413 4.97 -7.13 -6.48
C PRO A 413 4.42 -7.06 -7.92
N TYR A 414 3.81 -8.15 -8.43
CA TYR A 414 3.08 -8.11 -9.71
C TYR A 414 1.79 -7.31 -9.59
N ILE A 415 1.14 -7.41 -8.44
CA ILE A 415 -0.13 -6.79 -8.10
C ILE A 415 0.15 -5.43 -7.46
N ARG A 416 -0.03 -4.36 -8.24
CA ARG A 416 0.29 -2.99 -7.81
C ARG A 416 -0.96 -2.14 -7.68
N VAL A 417 -1.05 -1.42 -6.58
CA VAL A 417 -2.14 -0.49 -6.28
C VAL A 417 -1.58 0.91 -6.00
N THR A 418 -2.41 1.94 -6.07
CA THR A 418 -1.96 3.33 -5.84
C THR A 418 -3.07 4.17 -5.23
N TYR A 419 -2.71 5.29 -4.61
CA TYR A 419 -3.68 6.25 -4.06
C TYR A 419 -4.12 7.34 -5.05
N SER A 420 -3.70 7.24 -6.33
CA SER A 420 -4.01 8.21 -7.36
C SER A 420 -4.07 7.56 -8.75
N LYS A 421 -5.16 7.82 -9.49
CA LYS A 421 -5.34 7.35 -10.88
C LYS A 421 -4.18 7.77 -11.79
N ARG A 422 -3.58 8.94 -11.53
CA ARG A 422 -2.41 9.42 -12.27
C ARG A 422 -1.23 8.48 -12.06
N VAL A 423 -0.90 8.19 -10.81
CA VAL A 423 0.22 7.29 -10.47
C VAL A 423 -0.01 5.90 -11.06
N PHE A 424 -1.24 5.37 -10.95
CA PHE A 424 -1.62 4.08 -11.53
C PHE A 424 -1.28 3.99 -13.03
N LYS A 425 -1.64 5.02 -13.81
CA LYS A 425 -1.33 5.10 -15.26
C LYS A 425 0.16 5.16 -15.58
N TRP A 426 1.01 5.60 -14.65
CA TRP A 426 2.45 5.69 -14.85
C TRP A 426 3.23 4.45 -14.36
N LEU A 427 2.58 3.52 -13.66
CA LEU A 427 3.24 2.32 -13.13
C LEU A 427 3.91 1.48 -14.22
N TRP A 428 3.30 1.35 -15.41
CA TRP A 428 3.89 0.58 -16.50
C TRP A 428 5.25 1.14 -16.95
N LEU A 429 5.42 2.48 -16.89
CA LEU A 429 6.70 3.11 -17.23
C LEU A 429 7.69 2.97 -16.08
N ALA A 430 7.25 3.13 -14.83
CA ALA A 430 8.10 2.94 -13.66
C ALA A 430 8.70 1.52 -13.61
N LYS A 431 7.89 0.50 -13.89
CA LYS A 431 8.32 -0.90 -14.02
C LYS A 431 9.50 -1.08 -14.98
N ARG A 432 9.62 -0.26 -16.03
CA ARG A 432 10.74 -0.35 -16.99
C ARG A 432 12.07 0.09 -16.38
N VAL A 433 12.06 1.15 -15.57
CA VAL A 433 13.31 1.79 -15.12
C VAL A 433 13.69 1.48 -13.68
N GLU A 434 12.74 1.04 -12.83
CA GLU A 434 12.97 0.90 -11.39
C GLU A 434 14.12 -0.04 -11.02
N ARG A 435 14.40 -1.09 -11.82
CA ARG A 435 15.51 -2.02 -11.55
C ARG A 435 16.89 -1.34 -11.59
N LEU A 436 17.02 -0.25 -12.34
CA LEU A 436 18.23 0.57 -12.39
C LEU A 436 18.52 1.28 -11.07
N LEU A 437 17.52 1.38 -10.18
CA LEU A 437 17.69 1.96 -8.84
C LEU A 437 18.37 1.01 -7.86
N THR A 438 18.55 -0.28 -8.17
CA THR A 438 19.17 -1.25 -7.26
C THR A 438 20.51 -0.79 -6.65
N PRO A 439 21.52 -0.32 -7.42
CA PRO A 439 22.78 0.17 -6.84
C PRO A 439 22.59 1.50 -6.09
N VAL A 440 21.67 2.36 -6.55
CA VAL A 440 21.35 3.64 -5.89
C VAL A 440 20.73 3.38 -4.52
N GLN A 441 19.79 2.44 -4.46
CA GLN A 441 19.11 2.00 -3.24
C GLN A 441 20.13 1.45 -2.23
N ALA A 442 21.06 0.60 -2.65
CA ALA A 442 22.09 0.06 -1.76
C ALA A 442 23.01 1.16 -1.19
N LEU A 443 23.38 2.15 -2.01
CA LEU A 443 24.14 3.31 -1.56
C LEU A 443 23.34 4.16 -0.57
N LEU A 444 22.08 4.45 -0.88
CA LEU A 444 21.21 5.26 -0.02
C LEU A 444 20.91 4.57 1.31
N ASP A 445 20.68 3.25 1.31
CA ASP A 445 20.53 2.46 2.53
C ASP A 445 21.77 2.59 3.42
N ALA A 446 22.96 2.43 2.84
CA ALA A 446 24.23 2.56 3.59
C ALA A 446 24.41 3.98 4.16
N MET A 447 24.08 5.02 3.37
CA MET A 447 24.15 6.42 3.82
C MET A 447 23.13 6.74 4.91
N ALA A 448 21.91 6.18 4.81
CA ALA A 448 20.82 6.40 5.75
C ALA A 448 20.86 5.45 6.96
N ARG A 449 21.78 4.47 6.98
CA ARG A 449 21.86 3.38 7.98
C ARG A 449 20.55 2.59 8.08
N MET A 450 19.98 2.24 6.93
CA MET A 450 18.80 1.38 6.85
C MET A 450 19.20 -0.10 6.83
N PRO A 451 18.43 -1.00 7.45
CA PRO A 451 17.24 -0.72 8.25
C PRO A 451 17.62 -0.14 9.62
N GLY A 452 16.75 0.69 10.18
CA GLY A 452 16.84 1.23 11.52
C GLY A 452 16.90 0.14 12.58
N PHE A 453 17.57 0.47 13.69
CA PHE A 453 17.70 -0.43 14.82
C PHE A 453 16.35 -0.58 15.55
N ASN A 454 15.84 -1.80 15.62
CA ASN A 454 14.71 -2.18 16.46
C ASN A 454 15.20 -3.11 17.58
N ALA A 455 15.13 -2.63 18.83
CA ALA A 455 15.58 -3.35 20.01
C ALA A 455 14.76 -4.62 20.31
N ARG A 456 13.49 -4.66 19.89
CA ARG A 456 12.54 -5.74 20.19
C ARG A 456 12.28 -6.67 19.00
N ARG A 457 13.10 -6.58 17.95
CA ARG A 457 12.90 -7.35 16.71
C ARG A 457 12.98 -8.86 16.92
N MET A 458 13.82 -9.28 17.86
CA MET A 458 14.11 -10.69 18.11
C MET A 458 13.25 -11.31 19.22
N ASP A 459 12.51 -10.49 19.98
CA ASP A 459 11.61 -10.93 21.04
C ASP A 459 10.60 -11.95 20.46
N GLN A 460 10.56 -13.15 21.02
CA GLN A 460 9.57 -14.16 20.67
C GLN A 460 8.33 -14.01 21.54
N PRO A 461 7.13 -14.28 21.01
CA PRO A 461 5.91 -14.32 21.82
C PRO A 461 6.08 -15.27 23.02
N ASP A 462 5.49 -14.91 24.15
CA ASP A 462 5.44 -15.69 25.40
C ASP A 462 6.77 -15.86 26.14
N GLU A 463 7.87 -15.30 25.64
CA GLU A 463 9.15 -15.28 26.34
C GLU A 463 9.24 -14.10 27.33
N GLU A 464 9.89 -14.31 28.47
CA GLU A 464 10.23 -13.24 29.40
C GLU A 464 11.41 -12.43 28.86
N VAL A 465 11.17 -11.17 28.55
CA VAL A 465 12.16 -10.24 27.97
C VAL A 465 12.29 -9.00 28.85
N THR A 466 13.51 -8.44 28.93
CA THR A 466 13.73 -7.16 29.59
C THR A 466 13.74 -6.04 28.57
N ASN A 467 12.74 -5.17 28.64
CA ASN A 467 12.51 -4.11 27.67
C ASN A 467 12.65 -2.72 28.29
N GLN A 468 13.17 -1.76 27.51
CA GLN A 468 13.16 -0.34 27.89
C GLN A 468 11.78 0.23 27.64
N VAL A 469 11.07 0.65 28.68
CA VAL A 469 9.71 1.21 28.63
C VAL A 469 9.75 2.64 29.14
N TRP A 470 9.03 3.55 28.48
CA TRP A 470 8.95 4.94 28.91
C TRP A 470 8.00 5.06 30.11
N HIS A 471 8.44 5.74 31.16
CA HIS A 471 7.61 6.11 32.29
C HIS A 471 7.65 7.62 32.52
N TRP A 472 6.49 8.22 32.72
CA TRP A 472 6.37 9.60 33.19
C TRP A 472 6.78 9.70 34.66
N ASP A 473 7.47 10.78 35.04
CA ASP A 473 7.89 11.04 36.41
C ASP A 473 6.70 11.50 37.24
N THR A 474 6.48 10.86 38.39
CA THR A 474 5.32 11.05 39.28
C THR A 474 5.14 12.49 39.79
N ASN A 475 6.21 13.29 39.80
CA ASN A 475 6.17 14.70 40.21
C ASN A 475 5.76 15.66 39.07
N SER A 476 5.68 15.18 37.84
CA SER A 476 5.27 15.96 36.66
C SER A 476 3.83 15.68 36.23
N THR A 477 3.22 14.60 36.71
CA THR A 477 1.83 14.21 36.43
C THR A 477 0.79 14.81 37.39
N SER A 478 1.16 15.78 38.23
CA SER A 478 0.20 16.45 39.12
C SER A 478 -0.46 17.66 38.46
N ALA A 479 -1.47 17.42 37.61
CA ALA A 479 -2.57 18.35 37.33
C ALA A 479 -3.74 17.59 36.66
N PRO A 480 -4.99 17.94 36.96
CA PRO A 480 -6.03 16.97 37.31
C PRO A 480 -6.88 16.48 36.13
N LEU A 481 -7.44 15.27 36.27
CA LEU A 481 -8.80 15.00 35.78
C LEU A 481 -9.74 15.97 36.50
N ASP A 482 -9.91 17.17 35.97
CA ASP A 482 -11.11 18.01 36.05
C ASP A 482 -10.78 19.38 35.45
N GLY A 483 -11.61 19.79 34.49
CA GLY A 483 -11.36 20.92 33.62
C GLY A 483 -11.02 22.22 34.34
N PHE A 484 -9.80 22.70 34.18
CA PHE A 484 -9.46 24.10 34.37
C PHE A 484 -8.36 24.54 33.41
N ILE A 485 -8.67 25.54 32.59
CA ILE A 485 -7.74 26.24 31.70
C ILE A 485 -6.85 27.13 32.60
N GLY A 486 -5.61 26.71 32.80
CA GLY A 486 -4.62 27.44 33.59
C GLY A 486 -3.23 27.33 32.97
N SER A 487 -2.71 28.47 32.53
CA SER A 487 -1.46 28.65 31.81
C SER A 487 -0.21 28.43 32.69
N SER A 488 0.44 27.27 32.53
CA SER A 488 1.90 27.13 32.58
C SER A 488 2.26 25.75 32.03
N ALA A 489 2.87 25.67 30.85
CA ALA A 489 3.31 24.43 30.23
C ALA A 489 4.49 23.84 31.02
N ASN A 490 4.19 23.16 32.13
CA ASN A 490 5.14 22.25 32.75
C ASN A 490 5.29 21.08 31.79
N THR A 491 6.39 21.05 31.05
CA THR A 491 6.74 19.93 30.19
C THR A 491 6.80 18.68 31.06
N THR A 492 6.02 17.65 30.73
CA THR A 492 6.05 16.41 31.49
C THR A 492 7.39 15.73 31.28
N HIS A 493 8.01 15.28 32.37
CA HIS A 493 9.32 14.63 32.33
C HIS A 493 9.13 13.12 32.43
N GLY A 494 9.98 12.37 31.74
CA GLY A 494 9.95 10.91 31.78
C GLY A 494 11.29 10.30 31.44
N SER A 495 11.41 9.01 31.73
CA SER A 495 12.64 8.24 31.53
C SER A 495 12.35 6.82 31.11
N PHE A 496 13.28 6.23 30.35
CA PHE A 496 13.24 4.79 30.07
C PHE A 496 13.68 4.00 31.28
N ARG A 497 12.88 3.01 31.66
CA ARG A 497 13.21 2.05 32.73
C ARG A 497 13.24 0.65 32.13
N SER A 498 14.19 -0.14 32.61
CA SER A 498 14.26 -1.57 32.27
C SER A 498 13.18 -2.31 33.05
N GLN A 499 12.28 -2.99 32.34
CA GLN A 499 11.20 -3.76 32.97
C GLN A 499 11.16 -5.18 32.38
N PRO A 500 11.16 -6.24 33.22
CA PRO A 500 10.86 -7.58 32.77
C PRO A 500 9.37 -7.71 32.41
N ARG A 501 9.08 -8.33 31.28
CA ARG A 501 7.71 -8.58 30.82
C ARG A 501 7.65 -9.76 29.87
N ILE A 502 6.46 -10.31 29.70
CA ILE A 502 6.20 -11.30 28.64
C ILE A 502 6.08 -10.55 27.31
N ALA A 503 6.79 -11.00 26.28
CA ALA A 503 6.72 -10.44 24.95
C ALA A 503 5.39 -10.79 24.27
N SER A 504 4.65 -9.76 23.84
CA SER A 504 3.49 -9.93 22.97
C SER A 504 3.92 -10.26 21.53
N PRO A 505 3.08 -10.94 20.74
CA PRO A 505 3.31 -11.05 19.30
C PRO A 505 3.48 -9.67 18.66
N GLY A 506 4.37 -9.56 17.67
CA GLY A 506 4.52 -8.34 16.88
C GLY A 506 5.51 -7.31 17.43
N ALA A 507 6.35 -7.67 18.40
CA ALA A 507 7.43 -6.80 18.88
C ALA A 507 8.34 -6.23 17.75
N PHE A 508 8.52 -6.96 16.65
CA PHE A 508 9.24 -6.50 15.47
C PHE A 508 8.54 -5.38 14.66
N CYS A 509 7.25 -5.14 14.89
CA CYS A 509 6.47 -4.09 14.25
C CYS A 509 6.76 -2.69 14.83
N GLY A 510 7.28 -2.64 16.05
CA GLY A 510 7.34 -1.40 16.82
C GLY A 510 8.39 -0.39 16.35
N VAL A 511 8.08 0.89 16.56
CA VAL A 511 8.94 2.04 16.33
C VAL A 511 8.83 3.03 17.48
N ARG A 512 9.90 3.81 17.69
CA ARG A 512 10.00 4.79 18.78
C ARG A 512 9.48 6.16 18.36
N HIS A 513 8.18 6.35 18.46
CA HIS A 513 7.49 7.64 18.42
C HIS A 513 6.10 7.45 19.05
N LEU A 514 5.33 8.52 19.21
CA LEU A 514 3.94 8.51 19.63
C LEU A 514 3.08 9.09 18.51
N SER A 515 1.97 8.42 18.16
CA SER A 515 1.07 8.84 17.09
C SER A 515 -0.33 9.07 17.65
N TYR A 516 -0.91 10.25 17.40
CA TYR A 516 -2.19 10.63 18.01
C TYR A 516 -3.09 11.43 17.05
N ILE A 517 -4.35 11.58 17.44
CA ILE A 517 -5.38 12.35 16.73
C ILE A 517 -5.79 13.55 17.59
N ASN A 518 -5.81 14.73 16.96
CA ASN A 518 -6.36 15.94 17.53
C ASN A 518 -7.88 16.00 17.29
N GLU A 519 -8.66 15.55 18.26
CA GLU A 519 -10.13 15.49 18.18
C GLU A 519 -10.77 16.87 17.98
N HIS A 520 -10.16 17.91 18.54
CA HIS A 520 -10.59 19.31 18.44
C HIS A 520 -9.49 20.18 17.84
N ALA A 521 -8.92 19.73 16.72
CA ALA A 521 -7.90 20.48 16.00
C ALA A 521 -8.36 21.93 15.75
N ARG A 522 -7.59 22.90 16.24
CA ARG A 522 -7.87 24.33 16.00
C ARG A 522 -7.62 24.69 14.53
N ASP A 523 -8.10 25.84 14.09
CA ASP A 523 -7.80 26.34 12.74
C ASP A 523 -6.28 26.39 12.50
N GLY A 524 -5.80 25.58 11.55
CA GLY A 524 -4.38 25.43 11.21
C GLY A 524 -3.63 24.32 11.94
N GLU A 525 -4.25 23.66 12.92
CA GLU A 525 -3.71 22.45 13.55
C GLU A 525 -4.04 21.22 12.71
N LYS A 526 -3.08 20.30 12.59
CA LYS A 526 -3.27 19.06 11.81
C LYS A 526 -4.09 18.07 12.62
N ARG A 527 -4.99 17.33 11.95
CA ARG A 527 -5.81 16.29 12.60
C ARG A 527 -4.95 15.15 13.16
N TRP A 528 -3.85 14.82 12.49
CA TRP A 528 -2.92 13.77 12.87
C TRP A 528 -1.67 14.40 13.45
N GLY A 529 -1.18 13.87 14.57
CA GLY A 529 0.02 14.33 15.25
C GLY A 529 1.02 13.20 15.43
N THR A 530 2.29 13.55 15.44
CA THR A 530 3.38 12.65 15.80
C THR A 530 4.31 13.36 16.75
N GLU A 531 4.67 12.69 17.84
CA GLU A 531 5.63 13.17 18.81
C GLU A 531 6.80 12.20 18.89
N HIS A 532 8.02 12.73 18.80
CA HIS A 532 9.23 11.96 19.02
C HIS A 532 9.61 11.96 20.50
N ILE A 533 10.38 10.96 20.92
CA ILE A 533 10.89 10.86 22.29
C ILE A 533 11.48 12.22 22.71
N PRO A 534 11.04 12.80 23.84
CA PRO A 534 11.61 14.03 24.38
C PRO A 534 13.12 13.87 24.56
N ALA A 535 13.89 14.86 24.13
CA ALA A 535 15.34 14.82 24.31
C ALA A 535 15.66 14.70 25.81
N PRO A 536 16.61 13.83 26.21
CA PRO A 536 17.06 13.82 27.60
C PRO A 536 17.59 15.22 27.94
N VAL A 537 17.10 15.79 29.04
CA VAL A 537 17.66 17.03 29.60
C VAL A 537 19.09 16.67 30.03
N GLY A 538 20.05 17.39 29.46
CA GLY A 538 21.48 17.00 29.44
C GLY A 538 22.16 16.82 30.78
#